data_AF-H3RL53-F1
#
_entry.id   AF-H3RL53-F1
#
_cell.length_a   1.000
_cell.length_b   1.000
_cell.length_c   1.000
_cell.angle_alpha   90.00
_cell.angle_beta   90.00
_cell.angle_gamma   90.00
#
_symmetry.space_group_name_H-M   'P 1'
#
loop_
_entity.id
_entity.type
_entity.pdbx_description
1 polymer ?
#
loop_
_entity_poly.entity_id
_entity_poly.type
_entity_poly.pdbx_seq_one_letter_code
_entity_poly.pdbx_strand_id
1 'polypeptide(L)'
;MSSVRPGTPVYVLAASRDRRWKYALSPTITGWVRSEDIAAVDQQFVTEWLTLADKNLGAFIKEPVSVHEGGQYYFTARPGTILPFRNRQPGFFDVTVPVRKSDGRAQIRQVRLQKDEFVAMPWEMTPGNIALLMKSMSGRPYGWGNYNFYNDCSAEMRSLMMPFGIFLPRNSAAQIQAAARIVDLSQEDTSTRLRYLTEHGRPFTTLVYIPGHIMLYTGNTVINGQNVPMTYQNIWGLRPADSDSRSIIGGAVFLPLLASYPENPGLVSLAGKTLFKLGFIE
;
A
#
# COMPACT_ATOMS: atom_id res chain seq x y z
N MET A 1 11.05 0.31 9.92
CA MET A 1 10.98 1.69 9.40
C MET A 1 9.90 1.73 8.33
N SER A 2 9.16 2.84 8.21
CA SER A 2 8.07 3.02 7.23
C SER A 2 7.99 4.49 6.86
N SER A 3 7.36 4.82 5.73
CA SER A 3 6.84 6.17 5.48
C SER A 3 5.46 6.31 6.09
N VAL A 4 5.12 7.52 6.56
CA VAL A 4 3.77 7.91 6.96
C VAL A 4 3.24 8.89 5.91
N ARG A 5 1.96 8.76 5.53
CA ARG A 5 1.36 9.59 4.47
C ARG A 5 0.91 10.95 5.02
N PRO A 6 0.91 12.03 4.21
CA PRO A 6 0.33 13.31 4.60
C PRO A 6 -1.09 13.16 5.14
N GLY A 7 -1.44 13.91 6.18
CA GLY A 7 -2.74 13.83 6.85
C GLY A 7 -2.93 12.65 7.81
N THR A 8 -1.94 11.76 7.96
CA THR A 8 -2.02 10.71 8.99
C THR A 8 -1.95 11.34 10.39
N PRO A 9 -2.92 11.09 11.27
CA PRO A 9 -2.86 11.58 12.64
C PRO A 9 -1.73 10.87 13.40
N VAL A 10 -1.03 11.62 14.26
CA VAL A 10 0.04 11.08 15.09
C VAL A 10 -0.03 11.64 16.51
N TYR A 11 0.39 10.84 17.48
CA TYR A 11 0.63 11.27 18.84
C TYR A 11 2.13 11.40 19.09
N VAL A 12 2.60 12.57 19.54
CA VAL A 12 4.02 12.81 19.82
C VAL A 12 4.32 12.39 21.25
N LEU A 13 5.19 11.39 21.40
CA LEU A 13 5.57 10.81 22.69
C LEU A 13 6.82 11.48 23.28
N ALA A 14 7.76 11.88 22.43
CA ALA A 14 9.01 12.52 22.86
C ALA A 14 9.59 13.41 21.76
N ALA A 15 10.51 14.29 22.16
CA ALA A 15 11.34 15.07 21.26
C ALA A 15 12.82 14.82 21.55
N SER A 16 13.61 14.79 20.48
CA SER A 16 15.08 14.80 20.57
C SER A 16 15.59 16.08 21.24
N ARG A 17 16.78 16.02 21.88
CA ARG A 17 17.38 17.15 22.59
C ARG A 17 17.62 18.36 21.68
N ASP A 18 18.00 18.11 20.43
CA ASP A 18 18.24 19.14 19.40
C ASP A 18 16.97 19.62 18.70
N ARG A 19 15.79 19.08 19.09
CA ARG A 19 14.46 19.37 18.54
C ARG A 19 14.28 19.01 17.06
N ARG A 20 15.24 18.35 16.39
CA ARG A 20 15.15 18.00 14.96
C ARG A 20 14.19 16.84 14.69
N TRP A 21 13.98 16.00 15.69
CA TRP A 21 13.17 14.79 15.60
C TRP A 21 12.11 14.71 16.70
N LYS A 22 10.96 14.13 16.33
CA LYS A 22 9.88 13.73 17.23
C LYS A 22 9.72 12.21 17.17
N TYR A 23 9.57 11.57 18.32
CA TYR A 23 9.17 10.17 18.40
C TYR A 23 7.64 10.14 18.44
N ALA A 24 7.02 9.55 17.42
CA ALA A 24 5.59 9.62 17.19
C ALA A 24 4.96 8.24 16.99
N LEU A 25 3.76 8.08 17.53
CA LEU A 25 2.86 6.95 17.33
C LEU A 25 1.85 7.32 16.24
N SER A 26 1.76 6.50 15.20
CA SER A 26 0.70 6.54 14.18
C SER A 26 -0.20 5.30 14.30
N PRO A 27 -1.33 5.23 13.57
CA PRO A 27 -2.23 4.08 13.63
C PRO A 27 -1.59 2.73 13.27
N THR A 28 -0.43 2.70 12.62
CA THR A 28 0.20 1.45 12.16
C THR A 28 1.66 1.27 12.54
N ILE A 29 2.35 2.31 12.96
CA ILE A 29 3.76 2.24 13.33
C ILE A 29 4.14 3.35 14.31
N THR A 30 5.19 3.10 15.10
CA THR A 30 5.84 4.12 15.95
C THR A 30 7.27 4.33 15.48
N GLY A 31 7.77 5.56 15.51
CA GLY A 31 9.14 5.85 15.11
C GLY A 31 9.54 7.31 15.22
N TRP A 32 10.80 7.59 14.90
CA TRP A 32 11.31 8.96 14.79
C TRP A 32 10.99 9.54 13.42
N VAL A 33 10.50 10.78 13.41
CA VAL A 33 10.22 11.58 12.21
C VAL A 33 10.73 13.00 12.39
N ARG A 34 11.07 13.67 11.30
CA ARG A 34 11.56 15.05 11.36
C ARG A 34 10.47 15.95 11.94
N SER A 35 10.88 16.86 12.82
CA SER A 35 9.96 17.76 13.50
C SER A 35 9.17 18.67 12.54
N GLU A 36 9.75 18.97 11.37
CA GLU A 36 9.16 19.80 10.30
C GLU A 36 8.02 19.10 9.54
N ASP A 37 8.01 17.76 9.53
CA ASP A 37 6.96 16.96 8.89
C ASP A 37 5.71 16.79 9.78
N ILE A 38 5.77 17.26 11.04
CA ILE A 38 4.66 17.24 11.99
C ILE A 38 4.22 18.67 12.33
N ALA A 39 2.93 18.93 12.15
CA ALA A 39 2.25 20.13 12.61
C ALA A 39 1.43 19.84 13.87
N ALA A 40 1.49 20.72 14.87
CA ALA A 40 0.68 20.61 16.09
C ALA A 40 -0.78 21.02 15.82
N VAL A 41 -1.73 20.36 16.48
CA VAL A 41 -3.16 20.62 16.37
C VAL A 41 -3.75 20.89 17.75
N ASP A 42 -4.78 21.72 17.82
CA ASP A 42 -5.61 21.91 19.01
C ASP A 42 -6.94 21.16 18.88
N GLN A 43 -7.76 21.20 19.93
CA GLN A 43 -9.04 20.51 19.95
C GLN A 43 -10.01 21.03 18.88
N GLN A 44 -9.94 22.33 18.54
CA GLN A 44 -10.77 22.91 17.49
C GLN A 44 -10.43 22.31 16.12
N PHE A 45 -9.15 22.24 15.79
CA PHE A 45 -8.68 21.60 14.56
C PHE A 45 -9.13 20.14 14.51
N VAL A 46 -8.94 19.39 15.61
CA VAL A 46 -9.31 17.97 15.68
C VAL A 46 -10.82 17.80 15.44
N THR A 47 -11.67 18.59 16.09
CA THR A 47 -13.12 18.53 15.90
C THR A 47 -13.53 18.87 14.47
N GLU A 48 -12.96 19.92 13.87
CA GLU A 48 -13.24 20.28 12.48
C GLU A 48 -12.80 19.17 11.51
N TRP A 49 -11.58 18.65 11.70
CA TRP A 49 -11.02 17.59 10.86
C TRP A 49 -11.87 16.31 10.90
N LEU A 50 -12.26 15.88 12.10
CA LEU A 50 -13.12 14.70 12.28
C LEU A 50 -14.50 14.93 11.65
N THR A 51 -15.10 16.10 11.84
CA THR A 51 -16.39 16.44 11.21
C THR A 51 -16.34 16.36 9.68
N LEU A 52 -15.22 16.79 9.08
CA LEU A 52 -15.01 16.68 7.62
C LEU A 52 -14.79 15.23 7.20
N ALA A 53 -13.94 14.50 7.93
CA ALA A 53 -13.61 13.10 7.64
C ALA A 53 -14.83 12.17 7.73
N ASP A 54 -15.68 12.36 8.75
CA ASP A 54 -16.90 11.58 8.97
C ASP A 54 -17.94 11.79 7.87
N LYS A 55 -17.97 12.99 7.27
CA LYS A 55 -18.88 13.30 6.16
C LYS A 55 -18.39 12.70 4.86
N ASN A 56 -17.12 12.91 4.53
CA ASN A 56 -16.57 12.66 3.21
C ASN A 56 -15.08 12.40 3.32
N LEU A 57 -14.67 11.16 3.07
CA LEU A 57 -13.27 10.77 2.96
C LEU A 57 -12.97 10.35 1.52
N GLY A 58 -11.78 10.66 1.03
CA GLY A 58 -11.34 10.19 -0.28
C GLY A 58 -9.89 9.76 -0.26
N ALA A 59 -9.48 9.10 -1.35
CA ALA A 59 -8.13 8.58 -1.53
C ALA A 59 -7.52 9.06 -2.83
N PHE A 60 -6.21 9.24 -2.81
CA PHE A 60 -5.41 9.42 -4.02
C PHE A 60 -5.28 8.10 -4.76
N ILE A 61 -5.48 8.12 -6.08
CA ILE A 61 -5.38 6.94 -6.96
C ILE A 61 -4.32 7.10 -8.05
N LYS A 62 -3.67 8.26 -8.12
CA LYS A 62 -2.59 8.60 -9.05
C LYS A 62 -1.27 8.78 -8.32
N GLU A 63 -0.18 8.53 -9.04
CA GLU A 63 1.15 8.41 -8.50
C GLU A 63 2.20 9.07 -9.40
N PRO A 64 2.89 10.14 -8.94
CA PRO A 64 2.56 11.02 -7.81
C PRO A 64 1.51 12.08 -8.17
N VAL A 65 0.95 12.73 -7.14
CA VAL A 65 0.18 13.97 -7.27
C VAL A 65 0.87 15.08 -6.48
N SER A 66 1.18 16.20 -7.14
CA SER A 66 1.70 17.41 -6.46
C SER A 66 0.53 18.20 -5.90
N VAL A 67 0.45 18.32 -4.57
CA VAL A 67 -0.61 19.07 -3.90
C VAL A 67 -0.11 20.49 -3.61
N HIS A 68 -0.74 21.46 -4.27
CA HIS A 68 -0.35 22.87 -4.20
C HIS A 68 -1.56 23.79 -4.42
N GLU A 69 -1.46 25.04 -3.96
CA GLU A 69 -2.47 26.08 -4.18
C GLU A 69 -1.78 27.44 -4.36
N GLY A 70 -2.22 28.25 -5.32
CA GLY A 70 -1.67 29.60 -5.53
C GLY A 70 -0.15 29.66 -5.79
N GLY A 71 0.42 28.60 -6.40
CA GLY A 71 1.85 28.46 -6.62
C GLY A 71 2.65 27.92 -5.42
N GLN A 72 2.02 27.78 -4.24
CA GLN A 72 2.66 27.22 -3.05
C GLN A 72 2.50 25.71 -3.01
N TYR A 73 3.63 25.00 -3.03
CA TYR A 73 3.68 23.55 -2.79
C TYR A 73 3.38 23.21 -1.32
N TYR A 74 2.60 22.15 -1.09
CA TYR A 74 2.33 21.62 0.25
C TYR A 74 2.98 20.25 0.47
N PHE A 75 2.66 19.27 -0.38
CA PHE A 75 3.23 17.93 -0.29
C PHE A 75 2.99 17.14 -1.58
N THR A 76 3.62 15.97 -1.68
CA THR A 76 3.35 14.99 -2.74
C THR A 76 2.50 13.87 -2.18
N ALA A 77 1.32 13.66 -2.75
CA ALA A 77 0.43 12.58 -2.42
C ALA A 77 0.62 11.38 -3.35
N ARG A 78 0.25 10.20 -2.85
CA ARG A 78 0.47 8.89 -3.47
C ARG A 78 -0.68 7.96 -3.06
N PRO A 79 -0.93 6.84 -3.77
CA PRO A 79 -1.88 5.84 -3.33
C PRO A 79 -1.63 5.40 -1.88
N GLY A 80 -2.71 5.31 -1.10
CA GLY A 80 -2.69 5.12 0.34
C GLY A 80 -2.71 6.42 1.16
N THR A 81 -2.58 7.59 0.54
CA THR A 81 -2.96 8.88 1.18
C THR A 81 -4.47 9.02 1.13
N ILE A 82 -5.07 9.29 2.29
CA ILE A 82 -6.52 9.57 2.43
C ILE A 82 -6.71 10.92 3.09
N LEU A 83 -7.67 11.71 2.61
CA LEU A 83 -7.95 13.04 3.12
C LEU A 83 -9.47 13.33 3.06
N PRO A 84 -10.00 14.17 3.96
CA PRO A 84 -11.38 14.63 3.83
C PRO A 84 -11.60 15.49 2.59
N PHE A 85 -12.83 15.58 2.10
CA PHE A 85 -13.20 16.54 1.06
C PHE A 85 -14.55 17.19 1.37
N ARG A 86 -14.76 18.45 0.95
CA ARG A 86 -16.01 19.17 1.25
C ARG A 86 -17.09 18.86 0.23
N ASN A 87 -16.76 19.04 -1.04
CA ASN A 87 -17.68 18.92 -2.15
C ASN A 87 -17.11 18.04 -3.25
N ARG A 88 -17.99 17.27 -3.88
CA ARG A 88 -17.74 16.64 -5.17
C ARG A 88 -18.47 17.45 -6.22
N GLN A 89 -17.74 17.90 -7.24
CA GLN A 89 -18.32 18.56 -8.41
C GLN A 89 -18.05 17.71 -9.66
N PRO A 90 -18.71 17.97 -10.80
CA PRO A 90 -18.41 17.26 -12.03
C PRO A 90 -16.93 17.40 -12.41
N GLY A 91 -16.17 16.31 -12.28
CA GLY A 91 -14.76 16.23 -12.67
C GLY A 91 -13.73 16.56 -11.59
N PHE A 92 -14.13 17.08 -10.43
CA PHE A 92 -13.17 17.48 -9.39
C PHE A 92 -13.70 17.36 -7.95
N PHE A 93 -12.77 17.37 -7.00
CA PHE A 93 -12.99 17.35 -5.57
C PHE A 93 -12.34 18.58 -4.93
N ASP A 94 -13.07 19.24 -4.01
CA ASP A 94 -12.48 20.25 -3.13
C ASP A 94 -11.97 19.53 -1.87
N VAL A 95 -10.68 19.14 -1.90
CA VAL A 95 -10.03 18.29 -0.89
C VAL A 95 -9.46 19.14 0.24
N THR A 96 -9.74 18.71 1.47
CA THR A 96 -9.23 19.33 2.69
C THR A 96 -7.83 18.81 2.99
N VAL A 97 -6.83 19.69 2.98
CA VAL A 97 -5.43 19.33 3.18
C VAL A 97 -4.89 19.99 4.46
N PRO A 98 -4.06 19.30 5.27
CA PRO A 98 -3.41 19.89 6.42
C PRO A 98 -2.08 20.50 5.98
N VAL A 99 -1.88 21.79 6.25
CA VAL A 99 -0.63 22.51 5.96
C VAL A 99 0.01 22.99 7.26
N ARG A 100 1.34 22.91 7.34
CA ARG A 100 2.09 23.41 8.50
C ARG A 100 2.38 24.89 8.33
N LYS A 101 1.92 25.71 9.28
CA LYS A 101 2.25 27.14 9.34
C LYS A 101 3.69 27.36 9.84
N SER A 102 4.18 28.59 9.71
CA SER A 102 5.47 29.02 10.26
C SER A 102 5.57 28.84 11.78
N ASP A 103 4.45 28.99 12.51
CA ASP A 103 4.35 28.75 13.96
C ASP A 103 4.34 27.25 14.34
N GLY A 104 4.39 26.35 13.35
CA GLY A 104 4.40 24.90 13.53
C GLY A 104 3.05 24.27 13.84
N ARG A 105 1.96 25.03 13.87
CA ARG A 105 0.60 24.49 13.95
C ARG A 105 0.05 24.14 12.57
N ALA A 106 -0.87 23.17 12.54
CA ALA A 106 -1.58 22.81 11.34
C ALA A 106 -2.63 23.88 11.01
N GLN A 107 -2.93 24.01 9.73
CA GLN A 107 -4.05 24.78 9.22
C GLN A 107 -4.72 23.99 8.11
N ILE A 108 -6.04 24.10 8.03
CA ILE A 108 -6.81 23.51 6.93
C ILE A 108 -6.73 24.43 5.70
N ARG A 109 -6.46 23.82 4.55
CA ARG A 109 -6.59 24.43 3.21
C ARG A 109 -7.50 23.58 2.34
N GLN A 110 -8.05 24.18 1.29
CA GLN A 110 -8.82 23.47 0.28
C GLN A 110 -7.99 23.43 -1.00
N VAL A 111 -7.84 22.25 -1.59
CA VAL A 111 -7.13 22.08 -2.86
C VAL A 111 -8.05 21.36 -3.81
N ARG A 112 -8.16 21.87 -5.04
CA ARG A 112 -8.94 21.23 -6.09
C ARG A 112 -8.13 20.12 -6.74
N LEU A 113 -8.63 18.89 -6.67
CA LEU A 113 -8.04 17.72 -7.33
C LEU A 113 -8.98 17.16 -8.39
N GLN A 114 -8.40 16.60 -9.46
CA GLN A 114 -9.18 16.00 -10.54
C GLN A 114 -9.66 14.59 -10.18
N LYS A 115 -10.73 14.14 -10.84
CA LYS A 115 -11.30 12.79 -10.62
C LYS A 115 -10.38 11.63 -11.01
N ASP A 116 -9.33 11.87 -11.80
CA ASP A 116 -8.29 10.87 -12.12
C ASP A 116 -7.16 10.84 -11.08
N GLU A 117 -7.12 11.81 -10.17
CA GLU A 117 -6.14 11.93 -9.09
C GLU A 117 -6.70 11.43 -7.76
N PHE A 118 -7.98 11.69 -7.51
CA PHE A 118 -8.64 11.51 -6.22
C PHE A 118 -10.07 10.98 -6.40
N VAL A 119 -10.50 10.08 -5.50
CA VAL A 119 -11.83 9.48 -5.51
C VAL A 119 -12.44 9.48 -4.10
N ALA A 120 -13.77 9.50 -4.01
CA ALA A 120 -14.46 9.28 -2.73
C ALA A 120 -14.30 7.83 -2.26
N MET A 121 -14.19 7.63 -0.95
CA MET A 121 -14.09 6.34 -0.29
C MET A 121 -15.44 5.92 0.36
N PRO A 122 -15.74 4.62 0.44
CA PRO A 122 -15.04 3.56 -0.27
C PRO A 122 -15.28 3.68 -1.78
N TRP A 123 -14.21 3.59 -2.56
CA TRP A 123 -14.32 3.48 -4.00
C TRP A 123 -14.85 2.09 -4.33
N GLU A 124 -15.78 1.98 -5.27
CA GLU A 124 -16.37 0.67 -5.60
C GLU A 124 -15.29 -0.28 -6.12
N MET A 125 -15.16 -1.47 -5.52
CA MET A 125 -14.13 -2.44 -5.86
C MET A 125 -14.53 -3.27 -7.09
N THR A 126 -14.55 -2.62 -8.25
CA THR A 126 -14.75 -3.28 -9.55
C THR A 126 -13.41 -3.72 -10.14
N PRO A 127 -13.37 -4.74 -11.02
CA PRO A 127 -12.16 -5.12 -11.74
C PRO A 127 -11.51 -3.95 -12.50
N GLY A 128 -12.32 -3.04 -13.07
CA GLY A 128 -11.82 -1.86 -13.76
C GLY A 128 -11.14 -0.85 -12.82
N ASN A 129 -11.74 -0.59 -11.66
CA ASN A 129 -11.20 0.36 -10.69
C ASN A 129 -9.89 -0.14 -10.07
N ILE A 130 -9.83 -1.42 -9.67
CA ILE A 130 -8.58 -1.98 -9.15
C ILE A 130 -7.48 -2.05 -10.22
N ALA A 131 -7.82 -2.40 -11.46
CA ALA A 131 -6.86 -2.40 -12.55
C ALA A 131 -6.31 -0.98 -12.84
N LEU A 132 -7.14 0.06 -12.77
CA LEU A 132 -6.70 1.44 -12.92
C LEU A 132 -5.69 1.83 -11.84
N LEU A 133 -5.95 1.47 -10.58
CA LEU A 133 -5.05 1.75 -9.47
C LEU A 133 -3.74 0.95 -9.57
N MET A 134 -3.82 -0.35 -9.86
CA MET A 134 -2.65 -1.19 -10.11
C MET A 134 -1.79 -0.63 -11.24
N LYS A 135 -2.41 -0.16 -12.33
CA LYS A 135 -1.69 0.48 -13.45
C LYS A 135 -0.95 1.73 -13.00
N SER A 136 -1.54 2.56 -12.14
CA SER A 136 -0.87 3.74 -11.61
C SER A 136 0.31 3.41 -10.69
N MET A 137 0.29 2.24 -10.04
CA MET A 137 1.31 1.81 -9.07
C MET A 137 2.38 0.92 -9.69
N SER A 138 2.08 0.24 -10.81
CA SER A 138 2.96 -0.69 -11.51
C SER A 138 4.23 -0.02 -12.06
N GLY A 139 5.32 -0.76 -12.11
CA GLY A 139 6.63 -0.30 -12.59
C GLY A 139 7.39 0.57 -11.59
N ARG A 140 6.83 0.88 -10.42
CA ARG A 140 7.54 1.64 -9.39
C ARG A 140 8.64 0.80 -8.75
N PRO A 141 9.80 1.41 -8.43
CA PRO A 141 10.85 0.75 -7.68
C PRO A 141 10.38 0.15 -6.36
N TYR A 142 11.04 -0.91 -5.93
CA TYR A 142 10.91 -1.46 -4.59
C TYR A 142 11.64 -0.57 -3.57
N GLY A 143 10.96 -0.20 -2.48
CA GLY A 143 11.53 0.56 -1.38
C GLY A 143 11.34 -0.13 -0.05
N TRP A 144 12.38 -0.79 0.48
CA TRP A 144 12.35 -1.43 1.80
C TRP A 144 11.91 -0.43 2.88
N GLY A 145 10.85 -0.73 3.65
CA GLY A 145 10.37 0.19 4.68
C GLY A 145 9.93 1.54 4.13
N ASN A 146 9.49 1.57 2.87
CA ASN A 146 9.22 2.75 2.08
C ASN A 146 10.40 3.71 1.83
N TYR A 147 11.62 3.19 1.73
CA TYR A 147 12.76 4.00 1.33
C TYR A 147 12.46 4.81 0.05
N ASN A 148 12.82 6.11 0.06
CA ASN A 148 12.50 7.07 -0.99
C ASN A 148 11.00 7.16 -1.38
N PHE A 149 10.09 6.88 -0.45
CA PHE A 149 8.62 6.89 -0.66
C PHE A 149 8.12 5.90 -1.71
N TYR A 150 8.95 4.94 -2.10
CA TYR A 150 8.53 3.75 -2.83
C TYR A 150 7.86 2.78 -1.86
N ASN A 151 7.14 1.78 -2.36
CA ASN A 151 6.51 0.79 -1.49
C ASN A 151 7.38 -0.46 -1.40
N ASP A 152 7.34 -1.14 -0.26
CA ASP A 152 7.68 -2.57 -0.18
C ASP A 152 6.42 -3.41 -0.43
N CYS A 153 6.56 -4.73 -0.38
CA CYS A 153 5.47 -5.66 -0.64
C CYS A 153 4.19 -5.38 0.16
N SER A 154 4.32 -5.23 1.48
CA SER A 154 3.18 -4.98 2.37
C SER A 154 2.64 -3.56 2.25
N ALA A 155 3.49 -2.56 2.07
CA ALA A 155 3.05 -1.20 1.83
C ALA A 155 2.28 -1.08 0.50
N GLU A 156 2.66 -1.86 -0.51
CA GLU A 156 1.97 -1.93 -1.80
C GLU A 156 0.54 -2.44 -1.63
N MET A 157 0.37 -3.57 -0.94
CA MET A 157 -0.97 -4.12 -0.66
C MET A 157 -1.82 -3.12 0.12
N ARG A 158 -1.24 -2.47 1.14
CA ARG A 158 -1.95 -1.46 1.93
C ARG A 158 -2.37 -0.26 1.08
N SER A 159 -1.47 0.27 0.25
CA SER A 159 -1.75 1.40 -0.64
C SER A 159 -2.82 1.05 -1.69
N LEU A 160 -2.80 -0.18 -2.21
CA LEU A 160 -3.77 -0.68 -3.18
C LEU A 160 -5.16 -0.86 -2.57
N MET A 161 -5.25 -1.39 -1.35
CA MET A 161 -6.53 -1.71 -0.70
C MET A 161 -7.22 -0.50 -0.06
N MET A 162 -6.45 0.53 0.32
CA MET A 162 -6.96 1.69 1.05
C MET A 162 -8.15 2.40 0.36
N PRO A 163 -8.11 2.71 -0.95
CA PRO A 163 -9.22 3.43 -1.61
C PRO A 163 -10.55 2.67 -1.57
N PHE A 164 -10.51 1.33 -1.47
CA PHE A 164 -11.68 0.46 -1.38
C PHE A 164 -12.22 0.32 0.06
N GLY A 165 -11.65 1.07 1.02
CA GLY A 165 -12.07 1.01 2.42
C GLY A 165 -11.48 -0.16 3.22
N ILE A 166 -10.53 -0.90 2.65
CA ILE A 166 -9.91 -2.07 3.30
C ILE A 166 -8.60 -1.64 3.94
N PHE A 167 -8.57 -1.64 5.27
CA PHE A 167 -7.38 -1.28 6.04
C PHE A 167 -6.51 -2.50 6.36
N LEU A 168 -5.35 -2.60 5.72
CA LEU A 168 -4.38 -3.65 6.01
C LEU A 168 -3.28 -3.19 6.98
N PRO A 169 -2.87 -3.99 7.98
CA PRO A 169 -1.71 -3.71 8.84
C PRO A 169 -0.42 -3.40 8.06
N ARG A 170 0.60 -2.82 8.71
CA ARG A 170 1.83 -2.40 8.00
C ARG A 170 2.69 -3.57 7.50
N ASN A 171 2.77 -4.67 8.24
CA ASN A 171 3.72 -5.75 7.97
C ASN A 171 3.01 -6.97 7.38
N SER A 172 3.64 -7.64 6.42
CA SER A 172 3.08 -8.82 5.71
C SER A 172 2.52 -9.90 6.62
N ALA A 173 3.25 -10.25 7.70
CA ALA A 173 2.79 -11.24 8.67
C ALA A 173 1.51 -10.80 9.42
N ALA A 174 1.34 -9.50 9.69
CA ALA A 174 0.10 -9.00 10.30
C ALA A 174 -1.04 -8.89 9.27
N GLN A 175 -0.72 -8.61 8.01
CA GLN A 175 -1.73 -8.56 6.94
C GLN A 175 -2.39 -9.91 6.71
N ILE A 176 -1.62 -11.00 6.66
CA ILE A 176 -2.21 -12.34 6.51
C ILE A 176 -3.09 -12.72 7.70
N GLN A 177 -2.71 -12.33 8.92
CA GLN A 177 -3.50 -12.60 10.14
C GLN A 177 -4.78 -11.75 10.21
N ALA A 178 -4.85 -10.65 9.47
CA ALA A 178 -6.03 -9.80 9.40
C ALA A 178 -7.06 -10.27 8.35
N ALA A 179 -6.74 -11.30 7.56
CA ALA A 179 -7.69 -11.85 6.60
C ALA A 179 -8.84 -12.58 7.31
N ALA A 180 -10.06 -12.47 6.77
CA ALA A 180 -11.26 -13.09 7.34
C ALA A 180 -11.15 -14.61 7.39
N ARG A 181 -10.51 -15.21 6.38
CA ARG A 181 -10.25 -16.64 6.30
C ARG A 181 -8.82 -16.91 5.85
N ILE A 182 -8.16 -17.83 6.54
CA ILE A 182 -6.78 -18.24 6.24
C ILE A 182 -6.76 -19.72 5.90
N VAL A 183 -6.08 -20.07 4.81
CA VAL A 183 -5.74 -21.45 4.45
C VAL A 183 -4.23 -21.60 4.51
N ASP A 184 -3.74 -22.48 5.36
CA ASP A 184 -2.32 -22.77 5.50
C ASP A 184 -1.96 -24.04 4.70
N LEU A 185 -1.15 -23.87 3.65
CA LEU A 185 -0.68 -24.93 2.76
C LEU A 185 0.81 -25.19 2.96
N SER A 186 1.37 -24.80 4.11
CA SER A 186 2.81 -24.92 4.38
C SER A 186 3.29 -26.37 4.43
N GLN A 187 2.39 -27.34 4.68
CA GLN A 187 2.70 -28.78 4.64
C GLN A 187 2.56 -29.40 3.24
N GLU A 188 1.98 -28.68 2.29
CA GLU A 188 1.79 -29.15 0.92
C GLU A 188 3.03 -28.89 0.05
N ASP A 189 3.19 -29.68 -1.01
CA ASP A 189 4.20 -29.44 -2.04
C ASP A 189 3.86 -28.24 -2.95
N THR A 190 4.84 -27.80 -3.75
CA THR A 190 4.69 -26.64 -4.65
C THR A 190 3.56 -26.83 -5.66
N SER A 191 3.39 -28.04 -6.21
CA SER A 191 2.37 -28.32 -7.23
C SER A 191 0.96 -28.23 -6.65
N THR A 192 0.77 -28.77 -5.45
CA THR A 192 -0.51 -28.73 -4.72
C THR A 192 -0.86 -27.32 -4.28
N ARG A 193 0.12 -26.52 -3.84
CA ARG A 193 -0.07 -25.08 -3.53
C ARG A 193 -0.55 -24.29 -4.74
N LEU A 194 0.11 -24.44 -5.88
CA LEU A 194 -0.24 -23.72 -7.11
C LEU A 194 -1.62 -24.14 -7.62
N ARG A 195 -1.91 -25.44 -7.64
CA ARG A 195 -3.23 -25.98 -8.02
C ARG A 195 -4.34 -25.46 -7.10
N TYR A 196 -4.15 -25.51 -5.79
CA TYR A 196 -5.13 -24.98 -4.83
C TYR A 196 -5.41 -23.50 -5.09
N LEU A 197 -4.37 -22.69 -5.30
CA LEU A 197 -4.54 -21.26 -5.58
C LEU A 197 -5.29 -21.02 -6.90
N THR A 198 -5.00 -21.80 -7.94
CA THR A 198 -5.70 -21.72 -9.22
C THR A 198 -7.18 -22.08 -9.12
N GLU A 199 -7.52 -23.11 -8.33
CA GLU A 199 -8.89 -23.64 -8.20
C GLU A 199 -9.73 -22.85 -7.19
N HIS A 200 -9.13 -22.36 -6.11
CA HIS A 200 -9.85 -21.76 -4.97
C HIS A 200 -9.54 -20.29 -4.71
N GLY A 201 -8.50 -19.74 -5.34
CA GLY A 201 -8.15 -18.33 -5.22
C GLY A 201 -9.26 -17.43 -5.79
N ARG A 202 -9.59 -16.37 -5.06
CA ARG A 202 -10.48 -15.30 -5.53
C ARG A 202 -9.64 -14.13 -6.06
N PRO A 203 -9.70 -13.82 -7.37
CA PRO A 203 -8.94 -12.71 -7.94
C PRO A 203 -9.22 -11.40 -7.19
N PHE A 204 -8.17 -10.62 -6.96
CA PHE A 204 -8.20 -9.31 -6.30
C PHE A 204 -8.56 -9.30 -4.80
N THR A 205 -8.92 -10.44 -4.22
CA THR A 205 -9.29 -10.54 -2.79
C THR A 205 -8.59 -11.69 -2.05
N THR A 206 -7.64 -12.37 -2.70
CA THR A 206 -6.79 -13.38 -2.05
C THR A 206 -5.35 -12.91 -1.94
N LEU A 207 -4.86 -12.73 -0.72
CA LEU A 207 -3.46 -12.50 -0.43
C LEU A 207 -2.71 -13.83 -0.34
N VAL A 208 -1.52 -13.90 -0.91
CA VAL A 208 -0.59 -15.01 -0.75
C VAL A 208 0.57 -14.53 0.12
N TYR A 209 0.77 -15.19 1.26
CA TYR A 209 1.85 -14.92 2.19
C TYR A 209 2.88 -16.04 2.17
N ILE A 210 4.14 -15.62 2.12
CA ILE A 210 5.32 -16.47 2.27
C ILE A 210 6.30 -15.75 3.24
N PRO A 211 7.35 -16.41 3.76
CA PRO A 211 8.26 -15.76 4.69
C PRO A 211 8.88 -14.49 4.09
N GLY A 212 8.61 -13.35 4.73
CA GLY A 212 9.15 -12.04 4.33
C GLY A 212 8.44 -11.36 3.15
N HIS A 213 7.37 -11.95 2.58
CA HIS A 213 6.74 -11.39 1.38
C HIS A 213 5.23 -11.64 1.33
N ILE A 214 4.50 -10.71 0.70
CA ILE A 214 3.05 -10.82 0.48
C ILE A 214 2.71 -10.27 -0.90
N MET A 215 1.71 -10.87 -1.53
CA MET A 215 1.27 -10.56 -2.88
C MET A 215 -0.23 -10.76 -3.03
N LEU A 216 -0.83 -10.11 -4.02
CA LEU A 216 -2.24 -10.25 -4.34
C LEU A 216 -2.40 -11.21 -5.52
N TYR A 217 -3.24 -12.24 -5.36
CA TYR A 217 -3.64 -13.09 -6.49
C TYR A 217 -4.61 -12.33 -7.40
N THR A 218 -4.35 -12.34 -8.71
CA THR A 218 -5.12 -11.58 -9.71
C THR A 218 -5.83 -12.46 -10.73
N GLY A 219 -5.96 -13.76 -10.45
CA GLY A 219 -6.51 -14.74 -11.38
C GLY A 219 -5.42 -15.60 -12.01
N ASN A 220 -5.81 -16.36 -13.04
CA ASN A 220 -4.92 -17.28 -13.72
C ASN A 220 -4.56 -16.76 -15.13
N THR A 221 -3.45 -17.25 -15.67
CA THR A 221 -3.06 -17.02 -17.08
C THR A 221 -2.45 -18.30 -17.66
N VAL A 222 -2.29 -18.35 -18.99
CA VAL A 222 -1.66 -19.47 -19.68
C VAL A 222 -0.23 -19.09 -20.04
N ILE A 223 0.75 -19.81 -19.50
CA ILE A 223 2.18 -19.69 -19.84
C ILE A 223 2.66 -21.06 -20.32
N ASN A 224 3.25 -21.13 -21.52
CA ASN A 224 3.74 -22.38 -22.11
C ASN A 224 2.68 -23.51 -22.12
N GLY A 225 1.41 -23.16 -22.36
CA GLY A 225 0.30 -24.11 -22.37
C GLY A 225 -0.21 -24.55 -20.99
N GLN A 226 0.38 -24.04 -19.90
CA GLN A 226 -0.03 -24.36 -18.53
C GLN A 226 -0.83 -23.21 -17.91
N ASN A 227 -1.96 -23.54 -17.27
CA ASN A 227 -2.73 -22.59 -16.48
C ASN A 227 -2.02 -22.34 -15.14
N VAL A 228 -1.59 -21.11 -14.88
CA VAL A 228 -0.79 -20.75 -13.70
C VAL A 228 -1.37 -19.54 -12.97
N PRO A 229 -1.23 -19.46 -11.63
CA PRO A 229 -1.64 -18.28 -10.87
C PRO A 229 -0.82 -17.05 -11.27
N MET A 230 -1.51 -15.93 -11.51
CA MET A 230 -0.92 -14.61 -11.67
C MET A 230 -1.05 -13.82 -10.37
N THR A 231 -0.02 -13.05 -10.04
CA THR A 231 -0.02 -12.19 -8.85
C THR A 231 0.43 -10.79 -9.18
N TYR A 232 -0.05 -9.81 -8.41
CA TYR A 232 0.47 -8.45 -8.35
C TYR A 232 1.24 -8.25 -7.05
N GLN A 233 2.47 -7.74 -7.16
CA GLN A 233 3.39 -7.62 -6.03
C GLN A 233 4.48 -6.59 -6.28
N ASN A 234 4.95 -5.95 -5.21
CA ASN A 234 6.19 -5.18 -5.24
C ASN A 234 7.32 -6.00 -4.61
N ILE A 235 8.25 -6.49 -5.43
CA ILE A 235 9.25 -7.49 -5.03
C ILE A 235 10.67 -6.99 -5.33
N TRP A 236 11.58 -7.23 -4.39
CA TRP A 236 13.01 -6.92 -4.58
C TRP A 236 13.65 -7.83 -5.63
N GLY A 237 13.55 -9.14 -5.45
CA GLY A 237 14.10 -10.12 -6.38
C GLY A 237 13.91 -11.54 -5.91
N LEU A 238 14.28 -12.46 -6.78
CA LEU A 238 14.29 -13.90 -6.52
C LEU A 238 15.69 -14.33 -6.08
N ARG A 239 15.76 -15.48 -5.39
CA ARG A 239 17.03 -16.04 -4.89
C ARG A 239 17.20 -17.49 -5.30
N PRO A 240 18.45 -17.96 -5.54
CA PRO A 240 18.75 -19.38 -5.59
C PRO A 240 18.63 -20.05 -4.22
N ALA A 241 18.77 -21.38 -4.20
CA ALA A 241 18.59 -22.21 -3.01
C ALA A 241 19.60 -21.87 -1.91
N ASP A 242 20.88 -21.78 -2.28
CA ASP A 242 22.01 -21.37 -1.42
C ASP A 242 21.95 -19.91 -0.95
N SER A 243 21.12 -19.09 -1.60
CA SER A 243 20.91 -17.66 -1.31
C SER A 243 22.13 -16.77 -1.51
N ASP A 244 23.12 -17.21 -2.30
CA ASP A 244 24.39 -16.51 -2.53
C ASP A 244 24.25 -15.21 -3.35
N SER A 245 23.15 -15.08 -4.08
CA SER A 245 22.90 -14.01 -5.05
C SER A 245 21.42 -13.64 -5.11
N ARG A 246 21.08 -12.60 -5.88
CA ARG A 246 19.69 -12.19 -6.14
C ARG A 246 19.50 -11.83 -7.62
N SER A 247 18.46 -12.39 -8.23
CA SER A 247 17.94 -11.91 -9.51
C SER A 247 16.96 -10.77 -9.25
N ILE A 248 17.42 -9.55 -9.47
CA ILE A 248 16.69 -8.33 -9.11
C ILE A 248 15.55 -8.09 -10.10
N ILE A 249 14.35 -7.89 -9.55
CA ILE A 249 13.17 -7.37 -10.27
C ILE A 249 12.99 -5.90 -9.85
N GLY A 250 13.02 -5.65 -8.54
CA GLY A 250 13.13 -4.31 -7.98
C GLY A 250 11.91 -3.42 -8.17
N GLY A 251 10.69 -3.97 -8.21
CA GLY A 251 9.50 -3.13 -8.37
C GLY A 251 8.15 -3.83 -8.33
N ALA A 252 7.11 -3.01 -8.50
CA ALA A 252 5.71 -3.41 -8.60
C ALA A 252 5.41 -4.04 -9.96
N VAL A 253 5.10 -5.33 -9.99
CA VAL A 253 4.93 -6.12 -11.22
C VAL A 253 3.77 -7.09 -11.10
N PHE A 254 3.27 -7.50 -12.27
CA PHE A 254 2.57 -8.76 -12.40
C PHE A 254 3.60 -9.87 -12.58
N LEU A 255 3.56 -10.90 -11.73
CA LEU A 255 4.51 -12.01 -11.77
C LEU A 255 3.75 -13.34 -11.61
N PRO A 256 3.95 -14.31 -12.52
CA PRO A 256 3.37 -15.63 -12.38
C PRO A 256 4.04 -16.39 -11.23
N LEU A 257 3.24 -17.17 -10.50
CA LEU A 257 3.75 -18.14 -9.55
C LEU A 257 3.99 -19.47 -10.29
N LEU A 258 5.25 -19.75 -10.57
CA LEU A 258 5.68 -20.95 -11.30
C LEU A 258 6.38 -21.93 -10.35
N ALA A 259 6.33 -23.22 -10.65
CA ALA A 259 7.11 -24.22 -9.93
C ALA A 259 8.62 -24.08 -10.18
N SER A 260 8.99 -23.60 -11.37
CA SER A 260 10.36 -23.23 -11.76
C SER A 260 10.29 -22.07 -12.76
N TYR A 261 11.26 -21.15 -12.71
CA TYR A 261 11.35 -20.03 -13.63
C TYR A 261 12.28 -20.40 -14.80
N PRO A 262 11.78 -20.52 -16.05
CA PRO A 262 12.55 -21.06 -17.17
C PRO A 262 13.77 -20.20 -17.53
N GLU A 263 13.72 -18.89 -17.28
CA GLU A 263 14.81 -17.96 -17.54
C GLU A 263 16.01 -18.19 -16.62
N ASN A 264 15.76 -18.73 -15.41
CA ASN A 264 16.81 -19.11 -14.48
C ASN A 264 16.30 -20.24 -13.54
N PRO A 265 16.46 -21.51 -13.94
CA PRO A 265 15.95 -22.66 -13.19
C PRO A 265 16.56 -22.85 -11.79
N GLY A 266 17.68 -22.18 -11.50
CA GLY A 266 18.30 -22.21 -10.17
C GLY A 266 17.53 -21.39 -9.12
N LEU A 267 16.59 -20.54 -9.54
CA LEU A 267 15.80 -19.71 -8.64
C LEU A 267 14.74 -20.53 -7.90
N VAL A 268 14.63 -20.29 -6.58
CA VAL A 268 13.60 -20.88 -5.75
C VAL A 268 12.25 -20.26 -6.08
N SER A 269 11.29 -21.09 -6.48
CA SER A 269 9.88 -20.70 -6.61
C SER A 269 9.38 -19.99 -5.35
N LEU A 270 8.61 -18.92 -5.53
CA LEU A 270 7.90 -18.28 -4.42
C LEU A 270 6.90 -19.24 -3.76
N ALA A 271 6.29 -20.14 -4.53
CA ALA A 271 5.41 -21.19 -4.02
C ALA A 271 6.18 -22.34 -3.32
N GLY A 272 7.50 -22.42 -3.50
CA GLY A 272 8.37 -23.40 -2.87
C GLY A 272 8.99 -22.96 -1.54
N LYS A 273 8.54 -21.83 -0.95
CA LYS A 273 9.04 -21.38 0.37
C LYS A 273 8.51 -22.25 1.51
N THR A 274 9.13 -22.13 2.69
CA THR A 274 8.78 -22.93 3.87
C THR A 274 7.37 -22.66 4.41
N LEU A 275 6.83 -21.46 4.20
CA LEU A 275 5.43 -21.14 4.48
C LEU A 275 4.71 -20.75 3.19
N PHE A 276 3.44 -21.13 3.08
CA PHE A 276 2.54 -20.71 2.01
C PHE A 276 1.12 -20.61 2.56
N LYS A 277 0.66 -19.38 2.84
CA LYS A 277 -0.67 -19.13 3.40
C LYS A 277 -1.48 -18.27 2.46
N LEU A 278 -2.76 -18.60 2.31
CA LEU A 278 -3.73 -17.83 1.55
C LEU A 278 -4.67 -17.11 2.51
N GLY A 279 -4.77 -15.79 2.39
CA GLY A 279 -5.69 -14.96 3.17
C GLY A 279 -6.77 -14.39 2.29
N PHE A 280 -8.03 -14.70 2.56
CA PHE A 280 -9.17 -14.22 1.81
C PHE A 280 -9.77 -13.01 2.53
N ILE A 281 -9.83 -11.88 1.83
CA ILE A 281 -10.34 -10.59 2.32
C ILE A 281 -11.85 -10.48 2.05
N GLU A 282 -12.59 -11.56 2.32
CA GLU A 282 -14.02 -11.68 1.94
C GLU A 282 -14.93 -10.61 2.57
#